data_AF-A0A7L4QG85-F1
#
_entry.id   AF-A0A7L4QG85-F1
#
_cell.length_a   1.000
_cell.length_b   1.000
_cell.length_c   1.000
_cell.angle_alpha   90.00
_cell.angle_beta   90.00
_cell.angle_gamma   90.00
#
_symmetry.space_group_name_H-M   'P 1'
#
loop_
_entity.id
_entity.type
_entity.pdbx_description
1 polymer ?
#
loop_
_entity_poly.entity_id
_entity_poly.type
_entity_poly.pdbx_seq_one_letter_code
_entity_poly.pdbx_strand_id
1 'polypeptide(L)'
;SNLPTDMVEVGEEKLTKFRIIMDSMTMQEKKNPKLINHERIRRISRGSGTNQGDVKELLNQYAMIKKFLKGMNKRQLRGMKGKMPMMPPGFEM
;
A
#
# COMPACT_ATOMS: atom_id res chain seq x y z
N SER A 1 -17.58 1.31 0.07
CA SER A 1 -16.14 1.03 0.27
C SER A 1 -15.49 2.31 0.76
N ASN A 2 -15.39 2.52 2.08
CA ASN A 2 -14.79 3.75 2.61
C ASN A 2 -13.28 3.61 2.59
N LEU A 3 -12.64 4.26 1.62
CA LEU A 3 -11.28 4.76 1.82
C LEU A 3 -11.33 5.72 3.02
N PRO A 4 -10.44 5.61 4.02
CA PRO A 4 -10.37 6.59 5.09
C PRO A 4 -10.10 7.97 4.47
N THR A 5 -10.98 8.94 4.71
CA THR A 5 -10.85 10.31 4.18
C THR A 5 -9.50 10.92 4.54
N ASP A 6 -8.95 10.57 5.71
CA ASP A 6 -7.62 10.97 6.19
C ASP A 6 -6.46 10.51 5.28
N MET A 7 -6.66 9.47 4.45
CA MET A 7 -5.67 9.05 3.43
C MET A 7 -5.77 9.87 2.14
N VAL A 8 -6.93 10.47 1.89
CA VAL A 8 -7.21 11.24 0.67
C VAL A 8 -6.69 12.67 0.84
N GLU A 9 -6.65 13.16 2.08
CA GLU A 9 -6.20 14.51 2.42
C GLU A 9 -4.67 14.56 2.69
N VAL A 10 -3.87 14.13 1.71
CA VAL A 10 -2.41 14.34 1.76
C VAL A 10 -2.08 15.62 0.99
N GLY A 11 -1.69 16.67 1.70
CA GLY A 11 -1.28 17.94 1.08
C GLY A 11 -0.05 17.81 0.19
N GLU A 12 0.11 18.73 -0.78
CA GLU A 12 1.18 18.74 -1.78
C GLU A 12 2.59 18.71 -1.16
N GLU A 13 2.78 19.42 -0.04
CA GLU A 13 4.05 19.43 0.71
C GLU A 13 4.41 18.04 1.26
N LYS A 14 3.42 17.31 1.80
CA LYS A 14 3.62 15.95 2.30
C LYS A 14 3.95 14.98 1.16
N LEU A 15 3.26 15.10 0.02
CA LEU A 15 3.56 14.29 -1.16
C LEU A 15 4.98 14.53 -1.67
N THR A 16 5.42 15.79 -1.68
CA THR A 16 6.78 16.18 -2.04
C THR A 16 7.80 15.57 -1.08
N LYS A 17 7.55 15.66 0.24
CA LYS A 17 8.39 15.01 1.27
C LYS A 17 8.49 13.50 1.06
N PHE A 18 7.35 12.84 0.81
CA PHE A 18 7.32 11.40 0.59
C PHE A 18 8.08 10.99 -0.66
N ARG A 19 8.03 11.78 -1.73
CA ARG A 19 8.83 11.57 -2.93
C ARG A 19 10.32 11.58 -2.61
N ILE A 20 10.80 12.61 -1.91
CA ILE A 20 12.22 12.74 -1.51
C ILE A 20 12.65 11.56 -0.62
N ILE A 21 11.81 11.17 0.34
CA ILE A 21 12.05 10.00 1.21
C ILE A 21 12.17 8.72 0.37
N MET A 22 11.24 8.50 -0.57
CA MET A 22 11.28 7.36 -1.47
C MET A 22 12.53 7.38 -2.36
N ASP A 23 12.98 8.54 -2.82
CA ASP A 23 14.19 8.65 -3.65
C ASP A 23 15.46 8.27 -2.89
N SER A 24 15.45 8.40 -1.55
CA SER A 24 16.54 7.94 -0.67
C SER A 24 16.51 6.44 -0.34
N MET A 25 15.50 5.71 -0.81
CA MET A 25 15.39 4.25 -0.64
C MET A 25 16.03 3.48 -1.80
N THR A 26 16.60 2.33 -1.48
CA THR A 26 17.07 1.36 -2.47
C THR A 26 15.92 0.62 -3.13
N MET A 27 16.15 0.03 -4.32
CA MET A 27 15.14 -0.77 -5.02
C MET A 27 14.62 -1.96 -4.21
N GLN A 28 15.48 -2.58 -3.40
CA GLN A 28 15.07 -3.69 -2.53
C GLN A 28 14.09 -3.22 -1.44
N GLU A 29 14.34 -2.04 -0.85
CA GLU A 29 13.48 -1.44 0.18
C GLU A 29 12.14 -0.98 -0.41
N LYS A 30 12.14 -0.39 -1.61
CA LYS A 30 10.89 -0.01 -2.31
C LYS A 30 10.02 -1.23 -2.63
N LYS A 31 10.64 -2.32 -3.11
CA LYS A 31 9.93 -3.57 -3.43
C LYS A 31 9.43 -4.27 -2.17
N ASN A 32 10.22 -4.26 -1.09
CA ASN A 32 9.88 -4.90 0.16
C ASN A 32 10.10 -3.98 1.37
N PRO A 33 9.09 -3.17 1.74
CA PRO A 33 9.17 -2.26 2.88
C PRO A 33 9.40 -2.95 4.23
N LYS A 34 9.16 -4.28 4.33
CA LYS A 34 9.45 -5.04 5.54
C LYS A 34 10.95 -5.14 5.87
N LEU A 35 11.82 -4.89 4.90
CA LEU A 35 13.27 -4.88 5.10
C LEU A 35 13.75 -3.62 5.81
N ILE A 36 12.92 -2.59 5.91
CA ILE A 36 13.29 -1.29 6.47
C ILE A 36 13.32 -1.39 8.00
N ASN A 37 14.52 -1.62 8.53
CA ASN A 37 14.82 -1.65 9.95
C ASN A 37 15.29 -0.26 10.45
N HIS A 38 15.63 -0.16 11.74
CA HIS A 38 16.07 1.10 12.35
C HIS A 38 17.28 1.75 11.66
N GLU A 39 18.28 0.96 11.27
CA GLU A 39 19.47 1.47 10.58
C GLU A 39 19.14 2.04 9.20
N ARG A 40 18.27 1.36 8.45
CA ARG A 40 17.79 1.85 7.14
C ARG A 40 16.95 3.10 7.28
N ILE A 41 16.09 3.18 8.31
CA ILE A 41 15.33 4.41 8.62
C ILE A 41 16.30 5.57 8.86
N ARG A 42 17.35 5.36 9.67
CA ARG A 42 18.37 6.38 9.93
C ARG A 42 19.12 6.79 8.66
N ARG A 43 19.44 5.85 7.77
CA ARG A 43 20.10 6.14 6.49
C ARG A 43 19.19 6.95 5.56
N ILE A 44 17.95 6.50 5.40
CA ILE A 44 16.94 7.15 4.55
C ILE A 44 16.70 8.57 5.04
N SER A 45 16.43 8.75 6.35
CA SER A 45 16.13 10.07 6.93
C SER A 45 17.30 11.06 6.73
N ARG A 46 18.54 10.58 6.86
CA ARG A 46 19.74 11.40 6.58
C ARG A 46 19.89 11.72 5.10
N GLY A 47 19.59 10.78 4.21
CA GLY A 47 19.66 10.98 2.76
C GLY A 47 18.57 11.92 2.23
N SER A 48 17.38 11.90 2.82
CA SER A 48 16.24 12.74 2.42
C SER A 48 16.17 14.08 3.14
N GLY A 49 17.04 14.33 4.13
CA GLY A 49 16.98 15.53 4.97
C GLY A 49 15.71 15.60 5.83
N THR A 50 15.11 14.46 6.17
CA THR A 50 13.88 14.37 6.95
C THR A 50 14.12 13.71 8.31
N ASN A 51 13.12 13.71 9.19
CA ASN A 51 13.21 12.99 10.45
C ASN A 51 12.88 11.49 10.28
N GLN A 52 13.32 10.66 11.21
CA GLN A 52 12.96 9.24 11.27
C GLN A 52 11.44 9.05 11.45
N GLY A 53 10.77 9.99 12.12
CA GLY A 53 9.31 10.02 12.26
C GLY A 53 8.60 10.08 10.91
N ASP A 54 9.04 10.98 10.02
CA ASP A 54 8.48 11.15 8.67
C ASP A 54 8.60 9.86 7.85
N VAL A 55 9.74 9.16 7.97
CA VAL A 55 9.96 7.87 7.30
C VAL A 55 8.99 6.81 7.85
N LYS A 56 8.79 6.75 9.18
CA LYS A 56 7.84 5.81 9.80
C LYS A 56 6.40 6.13 9.41
N GLU A 57 6.02 7.41 9.33
CA GLU A 57 4.69 7.84 8.88
C GLU A 57 4.40 7.34 7.47
N LEU A 58 5.34 7.53 6.53
CA LEU A 58 5.23 7.02 5.16
C LEU A 58 5.03 5.50 5.13
N LEU A 59 5.82 4.75 5.91
CA LEU A 59 5.71 3.29 5.96
C LEU A 59 4.37 2.82 6.53
N ASN A 60 3.86 3.51 7.54
CA ASN A 60 2.58 3.22 8.16
C ASN A 60 1.41 3.49 7.20
N GLN A 61 1.43 4.65 6.53
CA GLN A 61 0.42 5.01 5.53
C GLN A 61 0.41 4.00 4.37
N TYR A 62 1.59 3.64 3.85
CA TYR A 62 1.70 2.60 2.82
C TYR A 62 1.15 1.24 3.31
N ALA A 63 1.50 0.82 4.53
CA ALA A 63 1.01 -0.44 5.09
C ALA A 63 -0.52 -0.45 5.24
N MET A 64 -1.11 0.67 5.62
CA MET A 64 -2.55 0.83 5.76
C MET A 64 -3.26 0.75 4.40
N ILE A 65 -2.78 1.48 3.38
CA ILE A 65 -3.31 1.42 2.01
C ILE A 65 -3.18 0.01 1.44
N LYS A 66 -2.01 -0.63 1.62
CA LYS A 66 -1.76 -2.01 1.18
C LYS A 66 -2.71 -3.00 1.85
N LYS A 67 -2.99 -2.83 3.14
CA LYS A 67 -3.94 -3.68 3.88
C LYS A 67 -5.36 -3.49 3.36
N PHE A 68 -5.77 -2.25 3.08
CA PHE A 68 -7.06 -1.94 2.49
C PHE A 68 -7.24 -2.59 1.10
N LEU A 69 -6.28 -2.36 0.19
CA LEU A 69 -6.27 -2.97 -1.15
C LEU A 69 -6.29 -4.50 -1.11
N LYS A 70 -5.53 -5.12 -0.19
CA LYS A 70 -5.55 -6.57 0.02
C LYS A 70 -6.88 -7.06 0.61
N GLY A 71 -7.47 -6.30 1.52
CA GLY A 71 -8.74 -6.62 2.18
C GLY A 71 -9.93 -6.63 1.21
N MET A 72 -9.85 -5.86 0.13
CA MET A 72 -10.89 -5.78 -0.90
C MET A 72 -10.99 -7.05 -1.76
N ASN A 73 -9.93 -7.88 -1.84
CA ASN A 73 -9.77 -8.88 -2.90
C ASN A 73 -10.09 -10.34 -2.55
N LYS A 74 -10.78 -10.64 -1.44
CA LYS A 74 -11.16 -12.03 -1.12
C LYS A 74 -12.62 -12.28 -0.78
N ARG A 75 -13.34 -11.28 -0.26
CA ARG A 75 -14.75 -11.46 0.15
C ARG A 75 -15.75 -11.22 -0.98
N GLN A 76 -15.51 -10.27 -1.89
CA GLN A 76 -16.40 -10.01 -3.03
C GLN A 76 -16.26 -11.06 -4.16
N LEU A 77 -15.05 -11.50 -4.51
CA LEU A 77 -14.86 -12.54 -5.54
C LEU A 77 -15.49 -13.89 -5.18
N ARG A 78 -15.45 -14.27 -3.89
CA ARG A 78 -16.01 -15.52 -3.41
C ARG A 78 -17.55 -15.49 -3.33
N GLY A 79 -18.16 -14.30 -3.23
CA GLY A 79 -19.61 -14.11 -3.29
C GLY A 79 -20.18 -14.19 -4.72
N MET A 80 -19.39 -13.89 -5.75
CA MET A 80 -19.79 -14.03 -7.16
C MET A 80 -19.67 -15.48 -7.67
N LYS A 81 -18.74 -16.28 -7.14
CA LYS A 81 -18.62 -17.71 -7.49
C LYS A 81 -19.77 -18.59 -6.98
N GLY A 82 -20.62 -18.08 -6.08
CA GLY A 82 -21.80 -18.80 -5.55
C GLY A 82 -23.14 -18.41 -6.20
N LYS A 83 -23.14 -17.49 -7.18
CA LYS A 83 -24.36 -16.97 -7.84
C LYS A 83 -24.39 -17.15 -9.35
N MET A 84 -23.44 -17.88 -9.95
CA MET A 84 -23.64 -18.34 -11.32
C MET A 84 -24.65 -19.49 -11.28
N PRO A 85 -25.85 -19.36 -11.87
CA PRO A 85 -26.70 -20.51 -12.07
C PRO A 85 -25.90 -21.52 -12.90
N MET A 86 -25.75 -22.74 -12.37
CA MET A 86 -25.23 -23.87 -13.11
C MET A 86 -25.98 -23.92 -14.45
N MET A 87 -25.25 -23.80 -15.57
CA MET A 87 -25.82 -24.06 -16.89
C MET A 87 -26.43 -25.48 -16.84
N PRO A 88 -27.69 -25.66 -17.25
CA PRO A 88 -28.28 -26.99 -17.33
C PRO A 88 -27.47 -27.85 -18.31
N PRO A 89 -27.21 -29.13 -17.99
CA PRO A 89 -26.50 -30.03 -18.89
C PRO A 89 -27.41 -30.31 -20.09
N GLY A 90 -27.01 -29.81 -21.28
CA GLY A 90 -27.79 -30.03 -22.50
C GLY A 90 -27.48 -29.11 -23.69
N PHE A 91 -26.37 -28.38 -23.70
CA PHE A 91 -25.92 -27.65 -24.89
C PHE A 91 -24.56 -28.21 -25.34
N GLU A 92 -24.61 -29.33 -26.07
CA GLU A 92 -23.50 -29.81 -26.90
C GLU A 92 -23.55 -29.10 -28.27
N MET A 93 -22.39 -28.91 -28.89
CA MET A 93 -22.23 -28.37 -30.27
C MET A 93 -22.89 -29.25 -31.31
#